data_AF-A0A496SVY3-F1
#
_entry.id   AF-A0A496SVY3-F1
#
_cell.length_a   1.000
_cell.length_b   1.000
_cell.length_c   1.000
_cell.angle_alpha   90.00
_cell.angle_beta   90.00
_cell.angle_gamma   90.00
#
_symmetry.space_group_name_H-M   'P 1'
#
loop_
_entity.id
_entity.type
_entity.pdbx_description
1 polymer ?
#
loop_
_entity_poly.entity_id
_entity_poly.type
_entity_poly.pdbx_seq_one_letter_code
_entity_poly.pdbx_strand_id
1 'polypeptide(L)'
;MTTVNCGLWTKRGFTLLELLVVLVILSFFLAVMPEVFRGYLDQRKFEKTRKGMQEIKKALFGSTPYYSISKRKVAGYIVDMGGLPPLDASTGQPKALWTNDLNGDGEPDLPDWRPLSSEIDPYCTWYGKGRTIFIGWRGPYIEEPTDGVLRDGWGNPLVFSVVNGDMTIRSYGADGIEGGLGYDKDIALTIRQREYMAAIAGQVDFENTFADNIRVRIYYPLNGVETKKTIVGVNADGYFRFESVSGESDGRGRANVNIPIGMRPVIAWIEDEPADDPEKDNPSFEEKQEMILFYARPTGNWVGVLNLK
;
A
#
# COMPACT_ATOMS: atom_id res chain seq x y z
N MET A 1 15.65 -84.15 19.48
CA MET A 1 16.04 -83.67 20.81
C MET A 1 16.32 -82.18 20.68
N THR A 2 15.33 -81.35 21.00
CA THR A 2 15.44 -79.88 21.02
C THR A 2 14.37 -79.37 21.96
N THR A 3 14.74 -79.04 23.20
CA THR A 3 13.85 -78.45 24.20
C THR A 3 13.82 -76.94 23.99
N VAL A 4 12.64 -76.40 23.72
CA VAL A 4 12.40 -74.95 23.69
C VAL A 4 12.33 -74.48 25.14
N ASN A 5 13.29 -73.65 25.54
CA ASN A 5 13.32 -73.06 26.87
C ASN A 5 12.35 -71.88 26.91
N CYS A 6 11.15 -72.09 27.45
CA CYS A 6 10.16 -71.03 27.64
C CYS A 6 10.54 -70.24 28.90
N GLY A 7 11.21 -69.11 28.71
CA GLY A 7 11.51 -68.16 29.79
C GLY A 7 10.21 -67.61 30.38
N LEU A 8 9.83 -68.10 31.56
CA LEU A 8 8.77 -67.54 32.39
C LEU A 8 9.17 -66.12 32.80
N TRP A 9 8.70 -65.12 32.05
CA TRP A 9 8.66 -63.75 32.52
C TRP A 9 7.72 -63.70 33.73
N THR A 10 8.31 -63.58 34.92
CA THR A 10 7.55 -63.26 36.14
C THR A 10 6.83 -61.95 35.90
N LYS A 11 5.50 -61.99 35.75
CA LYS A 11 4.66 -60.80 35.76
C LYS A 11 4.68 -60.24 37.18
N ARG A 12 5.61 -59.32 37.44
CA ARG A 12 5.58 -58.48 38.65
C ARG A 12 4.31 -57.65 38.58
N GLY A 13 3.37 -57.89 39.51
CA GLY A 13 2.16 -57.08 39.63
C GLY A 13 2.50 -55.68 40.12
N PHE A 14 1.84 -54.65 39.57
CA PHE A 14 1.97 -53.27 39.99
C PHE A 14 1.67 -53.13 41.49
N THR A 15 2.53 -52.40 42.22
CA THR A 15 2.30 -52.14 43.64
C THR A 15 1.26 -51.03 43.81
N LEU A 16 0.48 -51.07 44.89
CA LEU A 16 -0.48 -49.99 45.23
C LEU A 16 0.21 -48.62 45.32
N LEU A 17 1.46 -48.59 45.78
CA LEU A 17 2.28 -47.38 45.86
C LEU A 17 2.58 -46.80 44.48
N GLU A 18 2.91 -47.64 43.51
CA GLU A 18 3.24 -47.23 42.14
C GLU A 18 2.02 -46.63 41.44
N LEU A 19 0.84 -47.22 41.65
CA LEU A 19 -0.42 -46.68 41.14
C LEU A 19 -0.75 -45.33 41.81
N LEU A 20 -0.51 -45.19 43.11
CA LEU A 20 -0.69 -43.93 43.83
C LEU A 20 0.25 -42.83 43.31
N VAL A 21 1.55 -43.12 43.18
CA VAL A 21 2.54 -42.16 42.68
C VAL A 21 2.22 -41.71 41.26
N VAL A 22 1.83 -42.64 40.38
CA VAL A 22 1.45 -42.31 39.00
C VAL A 22 0.23 -41.38 38.95
N LEU A 23 -0.80 -41.62 39.77
CA LEU A 23 -1.96 -40.74 39.82
C LEU A 23 -1.63 -39.34 40.36
N VAL A 24 -0.71 -39.24 41.32
CA VAL A 24 -0.23 -37.94 41.82
C VAL A 24 0.55 -37.19 40.73
N ILE A 25 1.43 -37.86 40.00
CA ILE A 25 2.18 -37.22 38.90
C ILE A 25 1.23 -36.81 37.77
N LEU A 26 0.27 -37.66 37.39
CA LEU A 26 -0.71 -37.36 36.33
C LEU A 26 -1.61 -36.19 36.70
N SER A 27 -2.10 -36.12 37.95
CA SER A 27 -2.94 -35.01 38.41
C SER A 27 -2.17 -33.67 38.39
N PHE A 28 -0.91 -33.67 38.81
CA PHE A 28 -0.05 -32.49 38.69
C PHE A 28 0.16 -32.09 37.22
N PHE A 29 0.44 -33.07 36.34
CA PHE A 29 0.68 -32.81 34.92
C PHE A 29 -0.56 -32.24 34.21
N LEU A 30 -1.74 -32.79 34.53
CA LEU A 30 -3.02 -32.31 34.02
C LEU A 30 -3.34 -30.87 34.48
N ALA A 31 -2.86 -30.46 35.65
CA ALA A 31 -3.04 -29.09 36.14
C ALA A 31 -2.14 -28.08 35.42
N VAL A 32 -0.90 -28.43 35.08
CA VAL A 32 0.08 -27.51 34.49
C VAL A 32 -0.03 -27.41 32.97
N MET A 33 -0.33 -28.52 32.29
CA MET A 33 -0.30 -28.58 30.83
C MET A 33 -1.20 -27.55 30.11
N PRO A 34 -2.46 -27.30 30.53
CA PRO A 34 -3.34 -26.37 29.83
C PRO A 34 -2.76 -24.96 29.68
N GLU A 35 -2.08 -24.45 30.69
CA GLU A 35 -1.54 -23.08 30.71
C GLU A 35 -0.34 -22.93 29.77
N VAL A 36 0.56 -23.91 29.76
CA VAL A 36 1.72 -23.95 28.87
C VAL A 36 1.28 -24.04 27.40
N PHE A 37 0.28 -24.87 27.11
CA PHE A 37 -0.25 -25.01 25.75
C PHE A 37 -0.97 -23.74 25.28
N ARG A 38 -1.73 -23.07 26.15
CA ARG A 38 -2.38 -21.78 25.82
C ARG A 38 -1.36 -20.72 25.42
N GLY A 39 -0.32 -20.52 26.24
CA GLY A 39 0.73 -19.54 25.93
C GLY A 39 1.43 -19.78 24.60
N TYR A 40 1.66 -21.05 24.22
CA TYR A 40 2.21 -21.39 22.90
C TYR A 40 1.25 -21.09 21.75
N LEU A 41 -0.04 -21.39 21.92
CA LEU A 41 -1.05 -21.07 20.90
C LEU A 41 -1.19 -19.57 20.70
N ASP A 42 -1.24 -18.79 21.78
CA ASP A 42 -1.41 -17.34 21.70
C ASP A 42 -0.18 -16.64 21.09
N GLN A 43 1.04 -17.14 21.33
CA GLN A 43 2.22 -16.68 20.61
C GLN A 43 2.07 -16.87 19.09
N ARG A 44 1.61 -18.04 18.64
CA ARG A 44 1.40 -18.31 17.21
C ARG A 44 0.32 -17.42 16.61
N LYS A 45 -0.74 -17.15 17.36
CA LYS A 45 -1.82 -16.25 16.94
C LYS A 45 -1.32 -14.81 16.87
N PHE A 46 -0.56 -14.34 17.86
CA PHE A 46 0.09 -13.03 17.84
C PHE A 46 0.98 -12.85 16.61
N GLU A 47 1.83 -13.84 16.32
CA GLU A 47 2.68 -13.83 15.12
C GLU A 47 1.86 -13.83 13.83
N LYS A 48 0.78 -14.61 13.78
CA LYS A 48 -0.17 -14.61 12.66
C LYS A 48 -0.82 -13.25 12.46
N THR A 49 -1.28 -12.59 13.53
CA THR A 49 -1.86 -11.24 13.52
C THR A 49 -0.86 -10.23 12.95
N ARG A 50 0.35 -10.20 13.52
CA ARG A 50 1.41 -9.29 13.06
C ARG A 50 1.74 -9.52 11.59
N LYS A 51 1.87 -10.79 11.17
CA LYS A 51 2.14 -11.14 9.78
C LYS A 51 0.99 -10.71 8.86
N GLY A 52 -0.26 -10.94 9.26
CA GLY A 52 -1.45 -10.50 8.52
C GLY A 52 -1.47 -8.98 8.30
N MET A 53 -1.22 -8.19 9.36
CA MET A 53 -1.11 -6.74 9.25
C MET A 53 0.03 -6.29 8.31
N GLN A 54 1.16 -7.00 8.30
CA GLN A 54 2.26 -6.72 7.36
C GLN A 54 1.91 -7.08 5.93
N GLU A 55 1.19 -8.17 5.67
CA GLU A 55 0.72 -8.50 4.31
C GLU A 55 -0.30 -7.47 3.82
N ILE A 56 -1.18 -6.96 4.68
CA ILE A 56 -2.10 -5.85 4.32
C ILE A 56 -1.29 -4.59 3.97
N LYS A 57 -0.31 -4.22 4.79
CA LYS A 57 0.60 -3.10 4.48
C LYS A 57 1.29 -3.32 3.14
N LYS A 58 1.82 -4.53 2.90
CA LYS A 58 2.46 -4.88 1.63
C LYS A 58 1.49 -4.86 0.45
N ALA A 59 0.22 -5.19 0.61
CA ALA A 59 -0.78 -5.07 -0.44
C ALA A 59 -1.07 -3.59 -0.80
N LEU A 60 -1.06 -2.71 0.21
CA LEU A 60 -1.23 -1.27 0.02
C LEU A 60 -0.05 -0.62 -0.72
N PHE A 61 1.17 -0.86 -0.24
CA PHE A 61 2.40 -0.27 -0.80
C PHE A 61 2.91 -1.01 -2.04
N GLY A 62 2.60 -2.30 -2.12
CA GLY A 62 3.16 -3.22 -3.06
C GLY A 62 4.45 -3.89 -2.60
N SER A 63 4.84 -4.95 -3.31
CA SER A 63 6.20 -5.49 -3.14
C SER A 63 7.20 -4.46 -3.65
N THR A 64 8.14 -4.04 -2.80
CA THR A 64 9.32 -3.23 -3.19
C THR A 64 9.87 -3.72 -4.52
N PRO A 65 10.18 -2.83 -5.48
CA PRO A 65 10.64 -3.24 -6.81
C PRO A 65 11.94 -4.03 -6.67
N TYR A 66 11.83 -5.36 -6.70
CA TYR A 66 13.00 -6.20 -6.88
C TYR A 66 13.47 -6.01 -8.31
N TYR A 67 14.74 -5.66 -8.49
CA TYR A 67 15.41 -5.61 -9.79
C TYR A 67 15.51 -7.04 -10.34
N SER A 68 14.41 -7.60 -10.83
CA SER A 68 14.47 -8.73 -11.75
C SER A 68 14.72 -8.19 -13.15
N ILE A 69 15.67 -8.81 -13.84
CA ILE A 69 16.37 -8.31 -15.04
C ILE A 69 15.46 -8.11 -16.27
N SER A 70 14.14 -8.36 -16.21
CA SER A 70 13.29 -8.15 -17.39
C SER A 70 11.85 -7.66 -17.20
N LYS A 71 11.32 -7.48 -15.97
CA LYS A 71 9.99 -6.88 -15.76
C LYS A 71 9.93 -6.08 -14.46
N ARG A 72 9.83 -4.75 -14.56
CA ARG A 72 9.50 -3.88 -13.42
C ARG A 72 8.03 -4.10 -13.06
N LYS A 73 7.73 -4.95 -12.08
CA LYS A 73 6.39 -5.03 -11.50
C LYS A 73 6.37 -4.19 -10.23
N VAL A 74 5.99 -2.93 -10.37
CA VAL A 74 5.55 -2.14 -9.21
C VAL A 74 4.06 -2.42 -9.06
N ALA A 75 3.67 -2.99 -7.92
CA ALA A 75 2.30 -3.41 -7.76
C ALA A 75 1.80 -3.31 -6.33
N GLY A 76 0.82 -2.44 -6.06
CA GLY A 76 0.12 -2.27 -4.79
C GLY A 76 -1.07 -1.31 -4.96
N TYR A 77 -2.05 -1.37 -4.06
CA TYR A 77 -3.27 -0.58 -4.16
C TYR A 77 -2.99 0.92 -4.31
N ILE A 78 -2.11 1.48 -3.48
CA ILE A 78 -1.82 2.93 -3.50
C ILE A 78 -1.06 3.33 -4.78
N VAL A 79 -0.24 2.43 -5.33
CA VAL A 79 0.49 2.70 -6.58
C VAL A 79 -0.48 2.87 -7.75
N ASP A 80 -1.49 1.99 -7.79
CA ASP A 80 -2.44 1.89 -8.89
C ASP A 80 -3.60 2.90 -8.74
N MET A 81 -4.10 3.07 -7.52
CA MET A 81 -5.28 3.88 -7.19
C MET A 81 -4.92 5.28 -6.68
N GLY A 82 -3.70 5.50 -6.19
CA GLY A 82 -3.25 6.82 -5.72
C GLY A 82 -3.75 7.25 -4.34
N GLY A 83 -4.45 6.37 -3.63
CA GLY A 83 -5.01 6.65 -2.30
C GLY A 83 -5.11 5.39 -1.45
N LEU A 84 -5.51 5.58 -0.19
CA LEU A 84 -5.91 4.46 0.67
C LEU A 84 -7.26 3.90 0.21
N PRO A 85 -7.50 2.59 0.37
CA PRO A 85 -8.79 2.02 0.03
C PRO A 85 -9.90 2.63 0.89
N PRO A 86 -11.10 2.87 0.32
CA PRO A 86 -12.25 3.27 1.11
C PRO A 86 -12.58 2.18 2.13
N LEU A 87 -13.04 2.59 3.31
CA LEU A 87 -13.57 1.67 4.31
C LEU A 87 -15.06 1.48 4.04
N ASP A 88 -15.48 0.23 3.97
CA ASP A 88 -16.88 -0.14 3.83
C ASP A 88 -17.70 0.43 5.00
N ALA A 89 -18.82 1.08 4.69
CA ALA A 89 -19.63 1.78 5.68
C ALA A 89 -20.27 0.83 6.72
N SER A 90 -20.48 -0.45 6.38
CA SER A 90 -21.16 -1.42 7.25
C SER A 90 -20.19 -2.21 8.13
N THR A 91 -19.02 -2.58 7.60
CA THR A 91 -18.05 -3.46 8.24
C THR A 91 -16.77 -2.74 8.67
N GLY A 92 -16.53 -1.53 8.17
CA GLY A 92 -15.26 -0.81 8.34
C GLY A 92 -14.08 -1.47 7.62
N GLN A 93 -14.31 -2.46 6.75
CA GLN A 93 -13.25 -3.21 6.09
C GLN A 93 -12.83 -2.57 4.76
N PRO A 94 -11.54 -2.66 4.37
CA PRO A 94 -11.04 -2.15 3.09
C PRO A 94 -11.30 -3.14 1.94
N LYS A 95 -12.58 -3.39 1.61
CA LYS A 95 -13.00 -4.37 0.59
C LYS A 95 -12.32 -4.20 -0.78
N ALA A 96 -11.97 -2.97 -1.12
CA ALA A 96 -11.25 -2.61 -2.34
C ALA A 96 -9.88 -3.33 -2.49
N LEU A 97 -9.37 -3.97 -1.44
CA LEU A 97 -8.18 -4.82 -1.51
C LEU A 97 -8.42 -6.19 -2.15
N TRP A 98 -9.66 -6.70 -2.22
CA TRP A 98 -9.96 -8.02 -2.81
C TRP A 98 -11.14 -8.04 -3.78
N THR A 99 -12.01 -7.02 -3.79
CA THR A 99 -13.11 -6.90 -4.74
C THR A 99 -13.19 -5.49 -5.32
N ASN A 100 -13.63 -5.38 -6.58
CA ASN A 100 -14.04 -4.11 -7.19
C ASN A 100 -15.55 -3.87 -7.10
N ASP A 101 -16.34 -4.88 -6.74
CA ASP A 101 -17.74 -4.77 -6.35
C ASP A 101 -17.79 -4.65 -4.82
N LEU A 102 -17.85 -3.41 -4.32
CA LEU A 102 -17.78 -3.09 -2.89
C LEU A 102 -19.13 -3.30 -2.20
N ASN A 103 -20.21 -3.07 -2.96
CA ASN A 103 -21.58 -3.08 -2.47
C ASN A 103 -22.26 -4.48 -2.61
N GLY A 104 -21.71 -5.37 -3.44
CA GLY A 104 -22.17 -6.74 -3.67
C GLY A 104 -23.33 -6.86 -4.68
N ASP A 105 -23.55 -5.87 -5.55
CA ASP A 105 -24.64 -5.83 -6.53
C ASP A 105 -24.28 -6.49 -7.88
N GLY A 106 -23.02 -6.92 -8.05
CA GLY A 106 -22.50 -7.54 -9.25
C GLY A 106 -21.94 -6.57 -10.29
N GLU A 107 -21.96 -5.26 -10.03
CA GLU A 107 -21.37 -4.23 -10.88
C GLU A 107 -20.05 -3.70 -10.28
N PRO A 108 -19.05 -3.37 -11.11
CA PRO A 108 -17.81 -2.75 -10.62
C PRO A 108 -18.04 -1.34 -10.06
N ASP A 109 -17.67 -1.12 -8.80
CA ASP A 109 -17.68 0.20 -8.13
C ASP A 109 -16.35 0.97 -8.31
N LEU A 110 -15.28 0.30 -8.75
CA LEU A 110 -13.94 0.90 -8.91
C LEU A 110 -13.53 1.02 -10.38
N PRO A 111 -12.78 2.07 -10.77
CA PRO A 111 -12.26 2.21 -12.13
C PRO A 111 -11.43 1.01 -12.57
N ASP A 112 -11.66 0.50 -13.77
CA ASP A 112 -10.90 -0.62 -14.33
C ASP A 112 -9.40 -0.30 -14.50
N TRP A 113 -8.57 -1.35 -14.43
CA TRP A 113 -7.17 -1.24 -14.78
C TRP A 113 -6.99 -0.90 -16.26
N ARG A 114 -6.61 0.35 -16.52
CA ARG A 114 -6.49 0.90 -17.87
C ARG A 114 -5.17 1.66 -18.04
N PRO A 115 -4.68 1.77 -19.28
CA PRO A 115 -3.58 2.69 -19.54
C PRO A 115 -3.98 4.10 -19.11
N LEU A 116 -3.03 4.84 -18.53
CA LEU A 116 -3.11 6.29 -18.44
C LEU A 116 -3.24 6.80 -19.89
N SER A 117 -4.45 7.20 -20.29
CA SER A 117 -4.88 7.29 -21.69
C SER A 117 -4.59 8.70 -22.22
N SER A 118 -4.03 8.92 -23.41
CA SER A 118 -4.59 8.64 -24.74
C SER A 118 -6.06 9.04 -24.99
N GLU A 119 -6.86 9.46 -23.99
CA GLU A 119 -8.22 10.00 -24.17
C GLU A 119 -8.31 11.51 -23.89
N ILE A 120 -7.47 12.04 -22.98
CA ILE A 120 -7.34 13.49 -22.72
C ILE A 120 -6.03 14.03 -23.33
N ASP A 121 -5.04 13.15 -23.48
CA ASP A 121 -3.72 13.49 -23.98
C ASP A 121 -3.22 12.37 -24.92
N PRO A 122 -3.38 12.50 -26.25
CA PRO A 122 -2.83 11.53 -27.21
C PRO A 122 -1.30 11.39 -27.10
N TYR A 123 -0.63 12.29 -26.37
CA TYR A 123 0.83 12.39 -26.25
C TYR A 123 1.44 11.52 -25.14
N CYS A 124 0.66 10.90 -24.24
CA CYS A 124 1.17 9.82 -23.35
C CYS A 124 1.63 8.56 -24.12
N THR A 125 1.41 8.51 -25.44
CA THR A 125 1.96 7.47 -26.33
C THR A 125 3.20 7.93 -27.14
N TRP A 126 3.64 9.19 -27.01
CA TRP A 126 4.73 9.76 -27.82
C TRP A 126 6.13 9.48 -27.25
N TYR A 127 6.55 8.22 -27.45
CA TYR A 127 7.94 7.90 -27.80
C TYR A 127 8.04 6.70 -28.75
N GLY A 128 6.92 6.10 -29.20
CA GLY A 128 6.97 4.85 -29.98
C GLY A 128 7.76 3.72 -29.28
N LYS A 129 8.00 3.84 -27.96
CA LYS A 129 8.87 2.95 -27.17
C LYS A 129 8.12 2.16 -26.10
N GLY A 130 6.79 2.03 -26.22
CA GLY A 130 6.00 1.08 -25.42
C GLY A 130 6.05 1.28 -23.90
N ARG A 131 6.09 2.54 -23.41
CA ARG A 131 6.13 2.86 -21.97
C ARG A 131 4.80 3.42 -21.48
N THR A 132 3.77 2.59 -21.49
CA THR A 132 2.45 2.95 -20.97
C THR A 132 2.41 2.69 -19.47
N ILE A 133 2.09 3.73 -18.68
CA ILE A 133 1.74 3.56 -17.27
C ILE A 133 0.25 3.21 -17.24
N PHE A 134 -0.13 2.41 -16.27
CA PHE A 134 -1.51 2.01 -16.06
C PHE A 134 -1.95 2.47 -14.67
N ILE A 135 -3.24 2.72 -14.55
CA ILE A 135 -3.92 3.17 -13.33
C ILE A 135 -5.27 2.45 -13.20
N GLY A 136 -5.91 2.57 -12.04
CA GLY A 136 -7.17 1.91 -11.76
C GLY A 136 -6.99 0.60 -11.02
N TRP A 137 -8.09 -0.09 -10.75
CA TRP A 137 -8.10 -1.27 -9.92
C TRP A 137 -7.53 -2.46 -10.69
N ARG A 138 -6.31 -2.86 -10.35
CA ARG A 138 -5.64 -4.07 -10.89
C ARG A 138 -5.91 -5.32 -10.04
N GLY A 139 -6.66 -5.17 -8.96
CA GLY A 139 -6.83 -6.19 -7.93
C GLY A 139 -7.50 -7.47 -8.44
N PRO A 140 -7.61 -8.50 -7.58
CA PRO A 140 -7.40 -8.45 -6.13
C PRO A 140 -5.93 -8.30 -5.69
N TYR A 141 -5.71 -7.59 -4.57
CA TYR A 141 -4.39 -7.35 -3.96
C TYR A 141 -4.09 -8.28 -2.78
N ILE A 142 -5.14 -8.77 -2.12
CA ILE A 142 -5.09 -9.86 -1.14
C ILE A 142 -6.14 -10.91 -1.51
N GLU A 143 -6.00 -12.11 -0.95
CA GLU A 143 -7.04 -13.13 -1.05
C GLU A 143 -8.29 -12.69 -0.29
N GLU A 144 -9.45 -12.89 -0.90
CA GLU A 144 -10.73 -12.56 -0.29
C GLU A 144 -10.95 -13.37 1.00
N PRO A 145 -11.25 -12.72 2.14
CA PRO A 145 -11.62 -13.42 3.36
C PRO A 145 -12.95 -14.17 3.19
N THR A 146 -13.06 -15.37 3.78
CA THR A 146 -14.24 -16.23 3.63
C THR A 146 -15.57 -15.59 4.01
N ASP A 147 -15.56 -14.68 4.99
CA ASP A 147 -16.74 -13.94 5.46
C ASP A 147 -16.66 -12.44 5.09
N GLY A 148 -15.75 -12.05 4.21
CA GLY A 148 -15.50 -10.66 3.85
C GLY A 148 -14.88 -9.81 4.96
N VAL A 149 -14.40 -10.42 6.06
CA VAL A 149 -13.82 -9.71 7.21
C VAL A 149 -12.39 -10.17 7.44
N LEU A 150 -11.45 -9.22 7.48
CA LEU A 150 -10.08 -9.52 7.86
C LEU A 150 -10.02 -9.74 9.37
N ARG A 151 -9.53 -10.92 9.77
CA ARG A 151 -9.45 -11.33 11.18
C ARG A 151 -8.00 -11.50 11.62
N ASP A 152 -7.80 -11.32 12.90
CA ASP A 152 -6.52 -11.58 13.55
C ASP A 152 -6.29 -13.08 13.83
N GLY A 153 -5.21 -13.41 14.52
CA GLY A 153 -4.87 -14.78 14.87
C GLY A 153 -5.84 -15.44 15.85
N TRP A 154 -6.57 -14.66 16.65
CA TRP A 154 -7.59 -15.14 17.59
C TRP A 154 -8.97 -15.26 16.96
N GLY A 155 -9.14 -14.74 15.74
CA GLY A 155 -10.40 -14.73 15.01
C GLY A 155 -11.22 -13.46 15.24
N ASN A 156 -10.68 -12.48 15.97
CA ASN A 156 -11.33 -11.19 16.16
C ASN A 156 -11.19 -10.34 14.89
N PRO A 157 -12.23 -9.58 14.48
CA PRO A 157 -12.12 -8.66 13.36
C PRO A 157 -11.02 -7.61 13.56
N LEU A 158 -10.24 -7.35 12.53
CA LEU A 158 -9.32 -6.21 12.50
C LEU A 158 -10.12 -4.92 12.33
N VAL A 159 -9.78 -3.92 13.14
CA VAL A 159 -10.40 -2.59 13.09
C VAL A 159 -9.54 -1.67 12.25
N PHE A 160 -10.13 -1.06 11.23
CA PHE A 160 -9.49 -0.06 10.40
C PHE A 160 -10.06 1.32 10.73
N SER A 161 -9.20 2.32 10.74
CA SER A 161 -9.60 3.72 10.90
C SER A 161 -8.68 4.60 10.05
N VAL A 162 -9.23 5.65 9.45
CA VAL A 162 -8.45 6.63 8.69
C VAL A 162 -8.70 8.01 9.29
N VAL A 163 -7.66 8.66 9.78
CA VAL A 163 -7.74 10.00 10.37
C VAL A 163 -6.64 10.85 9.74
N ASN A 164 -7.01 11.98 9.12
CA ASN A 164 -6.06 12.89 8.46
C ASN A 164 -5.14 12.20 7.43
N GLY A 165 -5.63 11.16 6.74
CA GLY A 165 -4.82 10.36 5.80
C GLY A 165 -3.95 9.29 6.45
N ASP A 166 -3.91 9.19 7.78
CA ASP A 166 -3.22 8.09 8.46
C ASP A 166 -4.19 6.93 8.68
N MET A 167 -3.88 5.76 8.11
CA MET A 167 -4.63 4.53 8.35
C MET A 167 -4.06 3.79 9.55
N THR A 168 -4.89 3.42 10.50
CA THR A 168 -4.52 2.52 11.61
C THR A 168 -5.28 1.20 11.49
N ILE A 169 -4.54 0.10 11.51
CA ILE A 169 -5.02 -1.28 11.59
C ILE A 169 -4.80 -1.75 13.03
N ARG A 170 -5.87 -2.15 13.72
CA ARG A 170 -5.82 -2.57 15.13
C ARG A 170 -6.41 -3.97 15.32
N SER A 171 -5.78 -4.75 16.18
CA SER A 171 -6.32 -5.97 16.81
C SER A 171 -6.37 -5.71 18.31
N TYR A 172 -7.48 -6.10 18.94
CA TYR A 172 -7.69 -6.02 20.38
C TYR A 172 -7.12 -7.25 21.13
N GLY A 173 -6.12 -7.93 20.56
CA GLY A 173 -5.50 -9.09 21.20
C GLY A 173 -6.46 -10.27 21.40
N ALA A 174 -6.13 -11.10 22.40
CA ALA A 174 -6.82 -12.35 22.67
C ALA A 174 -8.19 -12.19 23.34
N ASP A 175 -8.38 -11.14 24.14
CA ASP A 175 -9.65 -10.84 24.83
C ASP A 175 -10.66 -10.12 23.91
N GLY A 176 -10.19 -9.51 22.83
CA GLY A 176 -11.04 -8.79 21.88
C GLY A 176 -11.56 -7.46 22.42
N ILE A 177 -10.95 -6.94 23.48
CA ILE A 177 -11.35 -5.70 24.16
C ILE A 177 -10.20 -4.70 24.10
N GLU A 178 -10.52 -3.41 24.02
CA GLU A 178 -9.49 -2.37 24.04
C GLU A 178 -8.68 -2.39 25.34
N GLY A 179 -7.36 -2.50 25.21
CA GLY A 179 -6.42 -2.41 26.32
C GLY A 179 -5.66 -3.71 26.55
N GLY A 180 -5.77 -4.27 27.76
CA GLY A 180 -5.16 -5.56 28.11
C GLY A 180 -3.65 -5.57 28.38
N LEU A 181 -3.16 -6.74 28.79
CA LEU A 181 -1.74 -7.03 29.04
C LEU A 181 -1.36 -8.37 28.39
N GLY A 182 -0.07 -8.60 28.14
CA GLY A 182 0.39 -9.84 27.52
C GLY A 182 -0.21 -10.02 26.12
N TYR A 183 -0.93 -11.12 25.89
CA TYR A 183 -1.61 -11.40 24.61
C TYR A 183 -2.97 -10.71 24.47
N ASP A 184 -3.53 -10.21 25.56
CA ASP A 184 -4.72 -9.34 25.55
C ASP A 184 -4.35 -7.90 25.14
N LYS A 185 -3.05 -7.60 25.05
CA LYS A 185 -2.60 -6.26 24.68
C LYS A 185 -2.92 -5.97 23.21
N ASP A 186 -3.53 -4.81 22.97
CA ASP A 186 -3.74 -4.26 21.64
C ASP A 186 -2.48 -4.23 20.76
N ILE A 187 -2.66 -4.59 19.49
CA ILE A 187 -1.65 -4.53 18.44
C ILE A 187 -2.12 -3.52 17.40
N ALA A 188 -1.31 -2.50 17.14
CA ALA A 188 -1.63 -1.48 16.13
C ALA A 188 -0.50 -1.32 15.11
N LEU A 189 -0.89 -1.20 13.84
CA LEU A 189 -0.03 -0.81 12.73
C LEU A 189 -0.59 0.45 12.08
N THR A 190 0.17 1.54 12.13
CA THR A 190 -0.20 2.80 11.47
C THR A 190 0.57 2.95 10.17
N ILE A 191 -0.16 3.31 9.11
CA ILE A 191 0.32 3.68 7.79
C ILE A 191 0.08 5.17 7.66
N ARG A 192 1.17 5.95 7.69
CA ARG A 192 1.06 7.40 7.65
C ARG A 192 0.97 7.94 6.24
N GLN A 193 0.30 9.08 6.05
CA GLN A 193 0.20 9.76 4.76
C GLN A 193 1.57 10.01 4.13
N ARG A 194 2.54 10.47 4.93
CA ARG A 194 3.93 10.67 4.52
C ARG A 194 4.68 9.42 4.06
N GLU A 195 4.14 8.22 4.31
CA GLU A 195 4.73 6.97 3.82
C GLU A 195 4.28 6.67 2.39
N TYR A 196 3.15 7.20 1.91
CA TYR A 196 2.60 6.88 0.60
C TYR A 196 2.28 8.09 -0.29
N MET A 197 2.46 9.30 0.23
CA MET A 197 2.41 10.57 -0.49
C MET A 197 3.79 11.22 -0.46
N ALA A 198 4.20 11.84 -1.57
CA ALA A 198 5.54 12.36 -1.78
C ALA A 198 5.51 13.78 -2.34
N ALA A 199 6.40 14.63 -1.83
CA ALA A 199 6.77 15.87 -2.49
C ALA A 199 7.68 15.57 -3.69
N ILE A 200 7.47 16.25 -4.81
CA ILE A 200 8.22 16.07 -6.05
C ILE A 200 8.85 17.39 -6.45
N ALA A 201 10.14 17.41 -6.76
CA ALA A 201 10.83 18.61 -7.23
C ALA A 201 11.76 18.28 -8.41
N GLY A 202 12.03 19.30 -9.22
CA GLY A 202 12.96 19.21 -10.34
C GLY A 202 13.37 20.58 -10.82
N GLN A 203 14.06 20.59 -11.95
CA GLN A 203 14.45 21.80 -12.64
C GLN A 203 14.12 21.69 -14.12
N VAL A 204 13.76 22.81 -14.73
CA VAL A 204 13.68 22.96 -16.17
C VAL A 204 14.89 23.77 -16.62
N ASP A 205 15.65 23.27 -17.60
CA ASP A 205 16.69 24.00 -18.31
C ASP A 205 16.07 24.59 -19.58
N PHE A 206 16.14 25.91 -19.73
CA PHE A 206 15.49 26.69 -20.79
C PHE A 206 16.31 27.95 -21.10
N GLU A 207 16.08 28.55 -22.25
CA GLU A 207 16.64 29.87 -22.57
C GLU A 207 15.88 30.95 -21.76
N ASN A 208 16.59 31.79 -21.00
CA ASN A 208 16.08 32.69 -19.93
C ASN A 208 14.80 33.51 -20.20
N THR A 209 14.34 33.61 -21.45
CA THR A 209 13.17 34.40 -21.88
C THR A 209 11.82 33.76 -21.60
N PHE A 210 11.75 32.49 -21.14
CA PHE A 210 10.50 31.71 -21.11
C PHE A 210 9.98 31.29 -19.72
N ALA A 211 10.56 31.75 -18.61
CA ALA A 211 10.22 31.23 -17.27
C ALA A 211 8.71 31.24 -16.93
N ASP A 212 7.99 32.29 -17.34
CA ASP A 212 6.55 32.44 -17.10
C ASP A 212 5.65 31.64 -18.06
N ASN A 213 6.20 31.32 -19.23
CA ASN A 213 5.54 30.56 -20.27
C ASN A 213 5.72 29.05 -20.09
N ILE A 214 6.64 28.64 -19.22
CA ILE A 214 6.85 27.23 -18.92
C ILE A 214 5.67 26.69 -18.12
N ARG A 215 5.22 25.51 -18.51
CA ARG A 215 4.27 24.70 -17.76
C ARG A 215 4.96 23.42 -17.36
N VAL A 216 4.73 22.98 -16.13
CA VAL A 216 5.17 21.67 -15.65
C VAL A 216 3.97 20.92 -15.13
N ARG A 217 3.65 19.79 -15.76
CA ARG A 217 2.50 18.96 -15.40
C ARG A 217 2.96 17.60 -14.92
N ILE A 218 2.33 17.15 -13.84
CA ILE A 218 2.49 15.79 -13.33
C ILE A 218 1.15 15.06 -13.41
N TYR A 219 1.20 13.81 -13.86
CA TYR A 219 0.03 12.93 -13.88
C TYR A 219 0.13 11.92 -12.73
N TYR A 220 -0.99 11.68 -12.07
CA TYR A 220 -1.09 10.74 -10.96
C TYR A 220 -2.52 10.21 -10.83
N PRO A 221 -2.71 9.00 -10.31
CA PRO A 221 -4.04 8.50 -10.00
C PRO A 221 -4.59 9.21 -8.76
N LEU A 222 -5.90 9.49 -8.77
CA LEU A 222 -6.68 9.86 -7.59
C LEU A 222 -7.88 8.91 -7.53
N ASN A 223 -7.87 8.00 -6.56
CA ASN A 223 -8.86 6.92 -6.42
C ASN A 223 -9.05 6.09 -7.70
N GLY A 224 -7.97 5.81 -8.43
CA GLY A 224 -7.99 5.03 -9.67
C GLY A 224 -8.37 5.83 -10.92
N VAL A 225 -8.67 7.11 -10.78
CA VAL A 225 -8.97 8.03 -11.89
C VAL A 225 -7.72 8.83 -12.24
N GLU A 226 -7.48 9.05 -13.54
CA GLU A 226 -6.41 9.90 -14.01
C GLU A 226 -6.59 11.34 -13.54
N THR A 227 -5.57 11.92 -12.94
CA THR A 227 -5.55 13.31 -12.48
C THR A 227 -4.23 13.96 -12.87
N LYS A 228 -4.26 15.29 -13.06
CA LYS A 228 -3.11 16.10 -13.41
C LYS A 228 -3.02 17.32 -12.51
N LYS A 229 -1.80 17.78 -12.23
CA LYS A 229 -1.54 19.10 -11.63
C LYS A 229 -0.51 19.83 -12.49
N THR A 230 -0.82 21.07 -12.85
CA THR A 230 0.05 21.93 -13.65
C THR A 230 0.58 23.08 -12.80
N ILE A 231 1.88 23.33 -12.87
CA ILE A 231 2.53 24.55 -12.38
C ILE A 231 2.55 25.55 -13.54
N VAL A 232 2.13 26.79 -13.25
CA VAL A 232 2.14 27.92 -14.19
C VAL A 232 3.36 28.77 -13.89
N GLY A 233 4.32 28.74 -14.82
CA GLY A 233 5.62 29.40 -14.67
C GLY A 233 6.53 28.70 -13.68
N VAL A 234 7.83 28.68 -13.96
CA VAL A 234 8.87 28.16 -13.05
C VAL A 234 9.63 29.30 -12.41
N ASN A 235 10.40 29.00 -11.36
CA ASN A 235 11.31 29.99 -10.79
C ASN A 235 12.34 30.45 -11.84
N ALA A 236 13.01 31.59 -11.60
CA ALA A 236 14.01 32.13 -12.52
C ALA A 236 15.19 31.17 -12.76
N ASP A 237 15.46 30.26 -11.83
CA ASP A 237 16.45 29.19 -11.93
C ASP A 237 15.87 27.89 -12.53
N GLY A 238 14.62 27.89 -12.98
CA GLY A 238 13.90 26.74 -13.51
C GLY A 238 13.36 25.77 -12.47
N TYR A 239 13.52 26.09 -11.18
CA TYR A 239 13.07 25.19 -10.12
C TYR A 239 11.55 25.07 -10.07
N PHE A 240 11.08 23.84 -9.89
CA PHE A 240 9.67 23.55 -9.63
C PHE A 240 9.49 22.53 -8.50
N ARG A 241 8.35 22.60 -7.81
CA ARG A 241 7.98 21.69 -6.73
C ARG A 241 6.48 21.46 -6.61
N PHE A 242 6.09 20.20 -6.50
CA PHE A 242 4.78 19.74 -6.02
C PHE A 242 4.93 19.32 -4.56
N GLU A 243 4.35 20.08 -3.64
CA GLU A 243 4.38 19.77 -2.21
C GLU A 243 3.13 20.33 -1.55
N SER A 244 2.44 19.51 -0.77
CA SER A 244 1.29 20.02 -0.01
C SER A 244 1.72 20.61 1.32
N VAL A 245 1.50 21.92 1.47
CA VAL A 245 1.80 22.68 2.68
C VAL A 245 0.53 23.37 3.16
N SER A 246 0.21 23.22 4.44
CA SER A 246 -0.99 23.80 5.03
C SER A 246 -0.97 25.33 4.92
N GLY A 247 -2.01 25.90 4.32
CA GLY A 247 -2.16 27.36 4.18
C GLY A 247 -1.38 27.98 3.02
N GLU A 248 -0.67 27.19 2.21
CA GLU A 248 -0.05 27.67 0.98
C GLU A 248 -0.99 27.48 -0.22
N SER A 249 -0.99 28.42 -1.17
CA SER A 249 -1.64 28.29 -2.46
C SER A 249 -0.63 27.90 -3.54
N ASP A 250 -1.12 27.55 -4.73
CA ASP A 250 -0.26 27.44 -5.90
C ASP A 250 0.43 28.78 -6.20
N GLY A 251 1.60 28.70 -6.84
CA GLY A 251 2.38 29.87 -7.23
C GLY A 251 3.45 29.53 -8.26
N ARG A 252 4.26 30.52 -8.64
CA ARG A 252 5.36 30.29 -9.58
C ARG A 252 6.30 29.21 -9.05
N GLY A 253 6.61 28.21 -9.88
CA GLY A 253 7.45 27.08 -9.52
C GLY A 253 6.88 26.16 -8.44
N ARG A 254 5.60 26.32 -8.03
CA ARG A 254 5.01 25.56 -6.93
C ARG A 254 3.55 25.17 -7.15
N ALA A 255 3.23 23.94 -6.79
CA ALA A 255 1.85 23.47 -6.72
C ALA A 255 1.59 22.77 -5.37
N ASN A 256 0.49 23.13 -4.72
CA ASN A 256 0.03 22.58 -3.45
C ASN A 256 -0.62 21.20 -3.66
N VAL A 257 0.21 20.18 -3.92
CA VAL A 257 -0.23 18.80 -4.04
C VAL A 257 0.90 17.86 -3.65
N ASN A 258 0.57 16.78 -2.92
CA ASN A 258 1.48 15.66 -2.76
C ASN A 258 1.10 14.55 -3.73
N ILE A 259 2.11 13.86 -4.24
CA ILE A 259 1.97 12.88 -5.30
C ILE A 259 2.03 11.48 -4.71
N PRO A 260 1.07 10.60 -5.00
CA PRO A 260 1.11 9.23 -4.49
C PRO A 260 2.33 8.48 -5.04
N ILE A 261 2.91 7.63 -4.19
CA ILE A 261 4.04 6.78 -4.56
C ILE A 261 3.74 5.90 -5.78
N GLY A 262 4.77 5.58 -6.56
CA GLY A 262 4.62 4.79 -7.78
C GLY A 262 5.32 5.41 -8.97
N MET A 263 5.17 4.80 -10.15
CA MET A 263 5.70 5.37 -11.38
C MET A 263 4.82 6.54 -11.83
N ARG A 264 5.42 7.71 -12.07
CA ARG A 264 4.72 8.94 -12.45
C ARG A 264 5.45 9.64 -13.60
N PRO A 265 4.72 10.17 -14.60
CA PRO A 265 5.30 11.01 -15.63
C PRO A 265 5.21 12.49 -15.23
N VAL A 266 6.28 13.24 -15.48
CA VAL A 266 6.30 14.70 -15.47
C VAL A 266 6.61 15.17 -16.88
N ILE A 267 5.85 16.13 -17.37
CA ILE A 267 6.07 16.80 -18.65
C ILE A 267 6.28 18.29 -18.40
N ALA A 268 7.20 18.88 -19.16
CA ALA A 268 7.37 20.33 -19.24
C ALA A 268 7.27 20.77 -20.70
N TRP A 269 6.66 21.93 -20.92
CA TRP A 269 6.54 22.57 -22.24
C TRP A 269 6.56 24.09 -22.12
N ILE A 270 6.79 24.77 -23.23
CA ILE A 270 6.72 26.23 -23.36
C ILE A 270 5.39 26.59 -24.04
N GLU A 271 4.61 27.48 -23.43
CA GLU A 271 3.37 28.00 -24.00
C GLU A 271 3.62 29.37 -24.67
N ASP A 272 3.25 29.52 -25.95
CA ASP A 272 3.57 30.74 -26.72
C ASP A 272 2.76 31.97 -26.30
N GLU A 273 1.50 31.77 -25.89
CA GLU A 273 0.64 32.81 -25.30
C GLU A 273 0.36 32.47 -23.83
N PRO A 274 0.37 33.44 -22.89
CA PRO A 274 -0.06 33.17 -21.53
C PRO A 274 -1.53 32.77 -21.57
N ALA A 275 -1.83 31.47 -21.45
CA ALA A 275 -3.20 31.01 -21.56
C ALA A 275 -4.09 31.73 -20.54
N ASP A 276 -5.21 32.27 -21.03
CA ASP A 276 -6.32 32.72 -20.20
C ASP A 276 -6.90 31.56 -19.35
N ASP A 277 -6.52 30.30 -19.64
CA ASP A 277 -6.95 29.07 -18.96
C ASP A 277 -5.80 28.03 -18.84
N PRO A 278 -5.25 27.80 -17.63
CA PRO A 278 -4.17 26.82 -17.39
C PRO A 278 -4.62 25.34 -17.51
N GLU A 279 -5.92 25.08 -17.69
CA GLU A 279 -6.49 23.75 -17.92
C GLU A 279 -6.76 23.45 -19.40
N LYS A 280 -6.55 24.40 -20.31
CA LYS A 280 -6.80 24.22 -21.75
C LYS A 280 -6.07 22.97 -22.27
N ASP A 281 -6.85 22.03 -22.77
CA ASP A 281 -6.37 20.73 -23.24
C ASP A 281 -5.64 20.87 -24.57
N ASN A 282 -4.33 21.10 -24.46
CA ASN A 282 -3.24 20.54 -25.26
C ASN A 282 -2.21 21.60 -25.67
N PRO A 283 -0.91 21.33 -25.48
CA PRO A 283 0.12 22.13 -26.13
C PRO A 283 -0.02 22.00 -27.64
N SER A 284 0.12 23.10 -28.36
CA SER A 284 0.12 23.06 -29.82
C SER A 284 1.43 22.39 -30.30
N PHE A 285 1.35 21.55 -31.33
CA PHE A 285 2.34 20.54 -31.73
C PHE A 285 3.71 21.12 -32.21
N GLU A 286 3.90 22.44 -32.19
CA GLU A 286 5.15 23.13 -32.58
C GLU A 286 6.06 23.46 -31.39
N GLU A 287 5.65 23.14 -30.16
CA GLU A 287 6.31 23.56 -28.90
C GLU A 287 7.48 22.65 -28.48
N LYS A 288 8.51 23.25 -27.84
CA LYS A 288 9.61 22.52 -27.18
C LYS A 288 9.09 21.81 -25.93
N GLN A 289 9.18 20.47 -25.87
CA GLN A 289 8.65 19.65 -24.77
C GLN A 289 9.66 18.60 -24.29
N GLU A 290 9.62 18.29 -22.99
CA GLU A 290 10.40 17.21 -22.39
C GLU A 290 9.56 16.43 -21.38
N MET A 291 9.79 15.11 -21.32
CA MET A 291 9.08 14.21 -20.41
C MET A 291 10.04 13.27 -19.68
N ILE A 292 9.86 13.16 -18.37
CA ILE A 292 10.59 12.21 -17.53
C ILE A 292 9.62 11.27 -16.83
N LEU A 293 9.93 9.97 -16.92
CA LEU A 293 9.30 8.93 -16.12
C LEU A 293 10.17 8.60 -14.92
N PHE A 294 9.63 8.76 -13.71
CA PHE A 294 10.35 8.50 -12.48
C PHE A 294 9.50 7.68 -11.50
N TYR A 295 10.12 7.21 -10.42
CA TYR A 295 9.44 6.52 -9.34
C TYR A 295 9.32 7.44 -8.12
N ALA A 296 8.11 7.86 -7.79
CA ALA A 296 7.81 8.65 -6.61
C ALA A 296 7.97 7.80 -5.34
N ARG A 297 8.90 8.22 -4.47
CA ARG A 297 9.15 7.70 -3.13
C ARG A 297 8.75 8.69 -2.05
N PRO A 298 8.47 8.24 -0.82
CA PRO A 298 7.94 9.09 0.24
C PRO A 298 8.95 10.12 0.78
N THR A 299 10.25 9.89 0.57
CA THR A 299 11.34 10.74 1.09
C THR A 299 11.56 12.04 0.33
N GLY A 300 10.60 12.49 -0.49
CA GLY A 300 10.77 13.58 -1.43
C GLY A 300 11.66 13.17 -2.61
N ASN A 301 11.26 13.45 -3.85
CA ASN A 301 12.04 13.03 -5.03
C ASN A 301 12.54 14.22 -5.83
N TRP A 302 13.81 14.15 -6.20
CA TRP A 302 14.37 14.90 -7.30
C TRP A 302 14.12 14.15 -8.59
N VAL A 303 13.36 14.73 -9.52
CA VAL A 303 13.03 14.10 -10.81
C VAL A 303 14.12 14.30 -11.87
N GLY A 304 15.04 15.25 -11.66
CA GLY A 304 16.10 15.60 -12.61
C GLY A 304 15.87 16.95 -13.28
N VAL A 305 16.57 17.14 -14.41
CA VAL A 305 16.49 18.34 -15.24
C VAL A 305 15.76 18.02 -16.53
N LEU A 306 14.69 18.76 -16.85
CA LEU A 306 13.98 18.71 -18.13
C LEU A 306 14.57 19.78 -19.06
N ASN A 307 15.08 19.41 -20.24
CA ASN A 307 15.81 20.32 -21.14
C ASN A 307 14.93 20.81 -22.30
N LEU A 308 14.34 22.00 -22.20
CA LEU A 308 13.48 22.59 -23.23
C LEU A 308 14.26 23.40 -24.28
N LYS A 309 15.44 22.93 -24.67
CA LYS A 309 16.31 23.61 -25.65
C LYS A 309 15.84 23.46 -27.08
#